data_AF-A0A5E6NAB1-F1
#
_entry.id   AF-A0A5E6NAB1-F1
#
_cell.length_a   1.000
_cell.length_b   1.000
_cell.length_c   1.000
_cell.angle_alpha   90.00
_cell.angle_beta   90.00
_cell.angle_gamma   90.00
#
_symmetry.space_group_name_H-M   'P 1'
#
loop_
_entity.id
_entity.type
_entity.pdbx_description
1 polymer ?
#
loop_
_entity_poly.entity_id
_entity_poly.type
_entity_poly.pdbx_seq_one_letter_code
_entity_poly.pdbx_strand_id
1 'polypeptide(L)'
;MQGNDIYIFNLGDGQLEIMDANGYDGLKFGEGITKDDITITQEADGFVYIRINNTTDVVKFTQASTTSTLAIDYIYFADNSHSRIDANVILAFTQNFN
;
A
#
# COMPACT_ATOMS: atom_id res chain seq x y z
N MET A 1 7.17 -9.72 -9.92
CA MET A 1 7.48 -11.13 -9.58
C MET A 1 6.38 -11.97 -10.23
N GLN A 2 6.21 -13.26 -9.95
CA GLN A 2 5.12 -14.07 -10.52
C GLN A 2 4.64 -14.99 -9.41
N GLY A 3 3.42 -14.76 -8.91
CA GLY A 3 2.86 -15.54 -7.80
C GLY A 3 2.03 -14.66 -6.88
N ASN A 4 1.74 -15.18 -5.69
CA ASN A 4 1.19 -14.40 -4.60
C ASN A 4 2.33 -14.16 -3.62
N ASP A 5 2.78 -12.92 -3.51
CA ASP A 5 3.94 -12.51 -2.72
C ASP A 5 3.52 -11.80 -1.42
N ILE A 6 4.36 -11.89 -0.39
CA ILE A 6 4.21 -11.11 0.85
C ILE A 6 5.46 -10.24 1.02
N TYR A 7 5.26 -8.94 0.89
CA TYR A 7 6.26 -7.92 1.16
C TYR A 7 6.18 -7.50 2.62
N ILE A 8 7.31 -7.38 3.30
CA ILE A 8 7.37 -6.99 4.71
C ILE A 8 7.99 -5.60 4.80
N PHE A 9 7.39 -4.73 5.61
CA PHE A 9 7.89 -3.38 5.87
C PHE A 9 7.78 -3.05 7.36
N ASN A 10 8.85 -2.54 7.94
CA ASN A 10 8.95 -2.15 9.35
C ASN A 10 9.21 -0.64 9.48
N LEU A 11 8.92 -0.12 10.67
CA LEU A 11 9.23 1.27 11.00
C LEU A 11 10.76 1.49 10.93
N GLY A 12 11.18 2.50 10.19
CA GLY A 12 12.58 2.84 9.95
C GLY A 12 13.22 2.18 8.73
N ASP A 13 12.49 1.36 7.97
CA ASP A 13 12.99 0.76 6.72
C ASP A 13 13.21 1.80 5.60
N GLY A 14 12.67 3.02 5.77
CA GLY A 14 12.82 4.09 4.79
C GLY A 14 11.88 3.91 3.60
N GLN A 15 12.39 3.42 2.48
CA GLN A 15 11.64 3.38 1.23
C GLN A 15 11.60 1.97 0.66
N LEU A 16 10.39 1.51 0.31
CA LEU A 16 10.16 0.27 -0.41
C LEU A 16 9.43 0.56 -1.72
N GLU A 17 9.98 0.09 -2.83
CA GLU A 17 9.36 0.18 -4.16
C GLU A 17 8.99 -1.20 -4.67
N ILE A 18 7.70 -1.39 -4.99
CA ILE A 18 7.14 -2.67 -5.44
C ILE A 18 6.60 -2.48 -6.86
N MET A 19 7.23 -3.17 -7.80
CA MET A 19 6.87 -3.18 -9.21
C MET A 19 6.31 -4.56 -9.55
N ASP A 20 4.99 -4.72 -9.36
CA ASP A 20 4.27 -5.94 -9.71
C ASP A 20 2.98 -5.64 -10.49
N ALA A 21 2.56 -6.58 -11.31
CA ALA A 21 1.38 -6.50 -12.16
C ALA A 21 0.47 -7.73 -12.04
N ASN A 22 0.91 -8.81 -11.40
CA ASN A 22 0.13 -10.04 -11.33
C ASN A 22 0.33 -10.78 -10.00
N GLY A 23 -0.78 -11.15 -9.37
CA GLY A 23 -0.76 -11.87 -8.11
C GLY A 23 -1.96 -11.51 -7.24
N TYR A 24 -2.08 -12.18 -6.11
CA TYR A 24 -2.84 -11.69 -4.96
C TYR A 24 -1.83 -11.39 -3.85
N ASP A 25 -1.31 -10.17 -3.88
CA ASP A 25 -0.12 -9.81 -3.13
C ASP A 25 -0.46 -9.08 -1.84
N GLY A 26 0.39 -9.28 -0.83
CA GLY A 26 0.23 -8.70 0.50
C GLY A 26 1.39 -7.82 0.91
N LEU A 27 1.08 -6.67 1.50
CA LEU A 27 2.04 -5.89 2.29
C LEU A 27 1.78 -6.19 3.77
N LYS A 28 2.78 -6.67 4.49
CA LYS A 28 2.73 -6.93 5.93
C LYS A 28 3.56 -5.90 6.68
N PHE A 29 2.88 -5.08 7.48
CA PHE A 29 3.55 -4.17 8.39
C PHE A 29 4.03 -4.88 9.65
N GLY A 30 5.22 -4.50 10.11
CA GLY A 30 5.76 -4.88 11.40
C GLY A 30 5.03 -4.23 12.59
N GLU A 31 5.49 -4.54 13.80
CA GLU A 31 4.97 -3.91 15.01
C GLU A 31 5.15 -2.38 15.00
N GLY A 32 4.23 -1.66 15.63
CA GLY A 32 4.29 -0.19 15.73
C GLY A 32 3.73 0.57 14.53
N ILE A 33 3.21 -0.13 13.51
CA ILE A 33 2.45 0.46 12.41
C ILE A 33 1.03 -0.09 12.46
N THR A 34 0.07 0.78 12.74
CA THR A 34 -1.36 0.45 12.75
C THR A 34 -2.08 1.05 11.54
N LYS A 35 -3.36 0.69 11.38
CA LYS A 35 -4.20 1.25 10.32
C LYS A 35 -4.35 2.77 10.40
N ASP A 36 -4.39 3.34 11.60
CA ASP A 36 -4.55 4.78 11.79
C ASP A 36 -3.24 5.55 11.56
N ASP A 37 -2.11 4.84 11.53
CA ASP A 37 -0.79 5.41 11.26
C ASP A 37 -0.49 5.54 9.77
N ILE A 38 -1.35 5.02 8.88
CA ILE A 38 -1.07 5.01 7.45
C ILE A 38 -2.00 5.93 6.66
N THR A 39 -1.40 6.63 5.69
CA THR A 39 -2.13 7.39 4.67
C THR A 39 -1.86 6.77 3.31
N ILE A 40 -2.93 6.52 2.55
CA ILE A 40 -2.83 5.91 1.21
C ILE A 40 -3.28 6.93 0.17
N THR A 41 -2.43 7.19 -0.82
CA THR A 41 -2.70 8.15 -1.90
C THR A 41 -2.30 7.58 -3.25
N GLN A 42 -3.13 7.83 -4.26
CA GLN A 42 -2.69 7.75 -5.64
C GLN A 42 -2.20 9.13 -6.10
N GLU A 43 -1.03 9.17 -6.71
CA GLU A 43 -0.39 10.41 -7.13
C GLU A 43 -0.32 10.56 -8.65
N ALA A 44 0.03 11.76 -9.09
CA ALA A 44 0.03 12.16 -10.51
C ALA A 44 1.04 11.38 -11.37
N ASP A 45 2.01 10.72 -10.74
CA ASP A 45 2.98 9.85 -11.40
C ASP A 45 2.42 8.45 -11.72
N GLY A 46 1.16 8.17 -11.32
CA GLY A 46 0.48 6.90 -11.58
C GLY A 46 0.77 5.83 -10.54
N PHE A 47 1.52 6.13 -9.49
CA PHE A 47 1.82 5.18 -8.41
C PHE A 47 0.88 5.38 -7.22
N VAL A 48 0.79 4.33 -6.41
CA VAL A 48 0.15 4.38 -5.10
C VAL A 48 1.22 4.43 -4.03
N TYR A 49 1.00 5.28 -3.05
CA TYR A 49 1.88 5.51 -1.92
C TYR A 49 1.14 5.18 -0.63
N ILE A 50 1.76 4.35 0.22
CA ILE A 50 1.39 4.21 1.62
C ILE A 50 2.48 4.90 2.44
N ARG A 51 2.12 5.98 3.12
CA ARG A 51 3.02 6.73 4.00
C ARG A 51 2.71 6.42 5.45
N ILE A 52 3.75 6.23 6.25
CA ILE A 52 3.60 6.11 7.70
C ILE A 52 3.65 7.52 8.30
N ASN A 53 2.55 7.94 8.92
CA ASN A 53 2.33 9.27 9.44
C ASN A 53 3.43 9.65 10.46
N ASN A 54 3.89 10.90 10.41
CA ASN A 54 4.97 11.44 11.26
C ASN A 54 6.35 10.78 11.05
N THR A 55 6.57 10.11 9.92
CA THR A 55 7.87 9.54 9.56
C THR A 55 8.27 9.94 8.13
N THR A 56 9.44 9.50 7.69
CA THR A 56 9.86 9.54 6.28
C THR A 56 9.61 8.21 5.56
N ASP A 57 8.99 7.25 6.23
CA ASP A 57 8.81 5.90 5.70
C ASP A 57 7.68 5.85 4.68
N VAL A 58 7.94 5.16 3.57
CA VAL A 58 7.00 5.08 2.45
C VAL A 58 7.14 3.78 1.67
N VAL A 59 5.98 3.19 1.37
CA VAL A 59 5.85 2.10 0.40
C VAL A 59 5.23 2.67 -0.87
N LYS A 60 5.93 2.56 -1.98
CA LYS A 60 5.48 2.94 -3.32
C LYS A 60 5.21 1.68 -4.12
N PHE A 61 4.07 1.59 -4.79
CA PHE A 61 3.78 0.45 -5.64
C PHE A 61 2.95 0.78 -6.88
N THR A 62 3.05 -0.07 -7.89
CA THR A 62 2.40 0.12 -9.19
C THR A 62 0.89 -0.04 -9.11
N GLN A 63 0.18 0.81 -9.85
CA GLN A 63 -1.19 0.58 -10.28
C GLN A 63 -1.19 0.41 -11.81
N ALA A 64 -1.77 -0.68 -12.31
CA ALA A 64 -2.02 -0.86 -13.72
C ALA A 64 -3.07 0.15 -14.20
N SER A 65 -2.63 1.15 -14.97
CA SER A 65 -3.46 2.27 -15.41
C SER A 65 -4.74 1.87 -16.17
N THR A 66 -4.76 0.72 -16.84
CA THR A 66 -5.89 0.28 -17.68
C THR A 66 -6.92 -0.59 -16.96
N THR A 67 -6.54 -1.25 -15.87
CA THR A 67 -7.40 -2.19 -15.13
C THR A 67 -7.62 -1.78 -13.68
N SER A 68 -6.97 -0.71 -13.24
CA SER A 68 -6.94 -0.28 -11.84
C SER A 68 -6.46 -1.37 -10.87
N THR A 69 -5.75 -2.37 -11.40
CA THR A 69 -5.14 -3.44 -10.61
C THR A 69 -3.97 -2.85 -9.84
N LEU A 70 -3.89 -3.17 -8.56
CA LEU A 70 -2.80 -2.76 -7.68
C LEU A 70 -1.77 -3.88 -7.60
N ALA A 71 -0.50 -3.52 -7.40
CA ALA A 71 0.54 -4.49 -7.05
C ALA A 71 0.38 -5.07 -5.63
N ILE A 72 -0.53 -4.53 -4.83
CA ILE A 72 -0.84 -4.98 -3.47
C ILE A 72 -2.36 -5.04 -3.33
N ASP A 73 -2.89 -6.19 -2.91
CA ASP A 73 -4.32 -6.42 -2.69
C ASP A 73 -4.71 -6.37 -1.21
N TYR A 74 -3.76 -6.74 -0.34
CA TYR A 74 -3.99 -6.82 1.10
C TYR A 74 -2.91 -6.12 1.89
N ILE A 75 -3.32 -5.41 2.94
CA ILE A 75 -2.44 -4.86 3.96
C ILE A 75 -2.70 -5.64 5.25
N TYR A 76 -1.65 -6.24 5.81
CA TYR A 76 -1.68 -7.00 7.06
C TYR A 76 -0.96 -6.23 8.15
N PHE A 77 -1.54 -6.22 9.35
CA PHE A 77 -0.97 -5.57 10.53
C PHE A 77 -0.53 -6.59 11.58
N ALA A 78 0.29 -6.16 12.53
CA ALA A 78 0.84 -7.01 13.58
C ALA A 78 -0.22 -7.60 14.53
N ASP A 79 -1.38 -6.97 14.64
CA ASP A 79 -2.54 -7.43 15.44
C ASP A 79 -3.36 -8.54 14.74
N ASN A 80 -2.89 -9.05 13.59
CA ASN A 80 -3.55 -9.99 12.70
C ASN A 80 -4.78 -9.43 11.97
N SER A 81 -5.07 -8.14 12.10
CA SER A 81 -6.06 -7.49 11.24
C SER A 81 -5.49 -7.33 9.82
N HIS A 82 -6.40 -7.27 8.84
CA HIS A 82 -6.03 -6.97 7.47
C HIS A 82 -7.09 -6.09 6.80
N SER A 83 -6.66 -5.32 5.81
CA SER A 83 -7.54 -4.53 4.95
C SER A 83 -7.31 -4.91 3.50
N ARG A 84 -8.39 -5.16 2.76
CA ARG A 84 -8.33 -5.23 1.30
C ARG A 84 -8.20 -3.81 0.75
N ILE A 85 -7.32 -3.64 -0.22
CA ILE A 85 -7.17 -2.39 -0.97
C ILE A 85 -7.52 -2.66 -2.43
N ASP A 86 -8.29 -1.74 -3.00
CA ASP A 86 -8.55 -1.67 -4.43
C ASP A 86 -8.62 -0.21 -4.85
N ALA A 87 -8.69 0.05 -6.15
CA ALA A 87 -8.72 1.43 -6.63
C ALA A 87 -9.96 2.21 -6.16
N ASN A 88 -11.09 1.57 -5.87
CA ASN A 88 -12.26 2.26 -5.35
C ASN A 88 -12.03 2.74 -3.92
N VAL A 89 -11.33 1.95 -3.10
CA VAL A 89 -10.90 2.35 -1.76
C VAL A 89 -10.01 3.58 -1.83
N ILE A 90 -9.01 3.58 -2.73
CA ILE A 90 -8.09 4.72 -2.87
C ILE A 90 -8.85 5.98 -3.32
N LEU A 91 -9.76 5.87 -4.28
CA LEU A 91 -10.59 6.99 -4.73
C LEU A 91 -11.45 7.58 -3.60
N ALA A 92 -11.95 6.76 -2.68
CA ALA A 92 -12.70 7.23 -1.51
C ALA A 92 -11.84 8.05 -0.53
N PHE A 93 -10.54 7.74 -0.41
CA PHE A 93 -9.60 8.55 0.37
C PHE A 93 -9.18 9.84 -0.36
N THR A 94 -9.10 9.82 -1.69
CA THR A 94 -8.77 11.00 -2.50
C THR A 94 -9.91 12.03 -2.55
N GLN A 95 -11.18 11.62 -2.46
CA GLN A 95 -12.36 12.49 -2.59
C GLN A 95 -12.67 13.35 -1.34
N ASN A 96 -11.97 13.14 -0.21
CA ASN A 96 -12.19 13.89 1.04
C ASN A 96 -11.46 15.25 1.10
N PHE A 97 -10.96 15.74 -0.04
CA PHE A 97 -10.42 17.09 -0.17
C PHE A 97 -11.28 17.90 -1.15
N ASN A 98 -12.37 18.47 -0.64
CA ASN A 98 -13.04 19.65 -1.20
C ASN A 98 -13.46 20.58 -0.06
#